data_AF-A0A8X6IXE3-F1
#
_entry.id   AF-A0A8X6IXE3-F1
#
_cell.length_a   1.000
_cell.length_b   1.000
_cell.length_c   1.000
_cell.angle_alpha   90.00
_cell.angle_beta   90.00
_cell.angle_gamma   90.00
#
_symmetry.space_group_name_H-M   'P 1'
#
loop_
_entity.id
_entity.type
_entity.pdbx_description
1 polymer ?
#
loop_
_entity_poly.entity_id
_entity_poly.type
_entity_poly.pdbx_seq_one_letter_code
_entity_poly.pdbx_strand_id
1 'polypeptide(L)'
;MVYHDHLTKFVILKSLTSKRAEEVAYNLVVIFTLLGVPSILQSDNGKEFANNVVTSLKKFWPTLKIVHRKPRHSQNQGSVERANQYIENMLCTWKQGNKSDH
;
A
#
# COMPACT_ATOMS: atom_id res chain seq x y z
N MET A 1 4.94 -3.76 1.84
CA MET A 1 3.78 -2.99 1.33
C MET A 1 4.24 -1.59 1.04
N VAL A 2 3.87 -1.08 -0.13
CA VAL A 2 4.07 0.32 -0.51
C VAL A 2 2.71 0.98 -0.59
N TYR A 3 2.49 2.01 0.21
CA TYR A 3 1.31 2.86 0.12
C TYR A 3 1.75 4.21 -0.40
N HIS A 4 1.07 4.70 -1.45
CA HIS A 4 1.38 5.97 -2.07
C HIS A 4 0.14 6.85 -2.02
N ASP A 5 0.24 7.97 -1.31
CA ASP A 5 -0.77 9.01 -1.40
C ASP A 5 -0.57 9.81 -2.68
N HIS A 6 -1.49 9.67 -3.63
CA HIS A 6 -1.33 10.26 -4.96
C HIS A 6 -1.38 11.80 -4.97
N LEU A 7 -2.02 12.43 -3.98
CA LEU A 7 -2.15 13.88 -3.90
C LEU A 7 -0.84 14.51 -3.43
N THR A 8 -0.33 14.06 -2.29
CA THR A 8 0.88 14.61 -1.64
C THR A 8 2.17 13.99 -2.13
N LYS A 9 2.09 12.87 -2.86
CA LYS A 9 3.23 12.01 -3.23
C LYS A 9 3.95 11.37 -2.03
N PHE A 10 3.32 11.39 -0.85
CA PHE A 10 3.88 10.74 0.33
C PHE A 10 3.85 9.22 0.17
N VAL A 11 4.98 8.57 0.46
CA VAL A 11 5.14 7.11 0.37
C VAL A 11 5.36 6.53 1.75
N ILE A 12 4.54 5.55 2.14
CA ILE A 12 4.70 4.78 3.36
C ILE A 12 5.13 3.36 3.00
N LEU A 13 6.22 2.93 3.62
CA LEU A 13 6.71 1.56 3.58
C LEU A 13 6.33 0.84 4.87
N LYS A 14 5.66 -0.30 4.71
CA LYS A 14 5.40 -1.25 5.81
C LYS A 14 6.02 -2.59 5.46
N SER A 15 6.92 -3.07 6.31
CA SER A 15 7.40 -4.45 6.24
C SER A 15 6.23 -5.39 6.48
N LEU A 16 6.06 -6.38 5.60
CA LEU A 16 5.08 -7.44 5.79
C LEU A 16 5.83 -8.75 6.04
N THR A 17 5.29 -9.57 6.93
CA THR A 17 5.74 -10.94 7.20
C THR A 17 5.10 -11.94 6.22
N SER A 18 3.95 -11.60 5.66
CA SER A 18 3.24 -12.37 4.64
C SER A 18 2.54 -11.47 3.61
N LYS A 19 2.14 -12.05 2.47
CA LYS A 19 1.31 -11.35 1.47
C LYS A 19 -0.19 -11.50 1.76
N ARG A 20 -0.58 -11.92 2.97
CA ARG A 20 -1.97 -12.19 3.30
C ARG A 20 -2.80 -10.90 3.34
N ALA A 21 -4.03 -11.00 2.86
CA ALA A 21 -4.94 -9.85 2.78
C ALA A 21 -5.27 -9.26 4.15
N GLU A 22 -5.30 -10.09 5.19
CA GLU A 22 -5.53 -9.69 6.58
C GLU A 22 -4.41 -8.78 7.09
N GLU A 23 -3.15 -9.13 6.82
CA GLU A 23 -2.00 -8.33 7.25
C GLU A 23 -1.95 -7.00 6.49
N VAL A 24 -2.25 -7.00 5.19
CA VAL A 24 -2.38 -5.78 4.39
C VAL A 24 -3.50 -4.88 4.90
N ALA A 25 -4.67 -5.45 5.20
CA ALA A 25 -5.80 -4.72 5.75
C ALA A 25 -5.47 -4.09 7.11
N TYR A 26 -4.80 -4.82 8.01
CA TYR A 26 -4.35 -4.29 9.29
C TYR A 26 -3.41 -3.08 9.10
N ASN A 27 -2.41 -3.20 8.22
CA ASN A 27 -1.49 -2.11 7.92
C ASN A 27 -2.20 -0.90 7.27
N LEU A 28 -3.21 -1.11 6.44
CA LEU A 28 -4.04 -0.04 5.87
C LEU A 28 -4.83 0.70 6.96
N VAL A 29 -5.39 0.00 7.95
CA VAL A 29 -6.05 0.66 9.10
C VAL A 29 -5.09 1.58 9.83
N VAL A 30 -3.86 1.13 10.11
CA VAL A 30 -2.82 1.96 10.75
C VAL A 30 -2.46 3.18 9.91
N ILE A 31 -2.43 3.06 8.58
CA ILE A 31 -2.16 4.20 7.69
C ILE A 31 -3.34 5.17 7.69
N PHE A 32 -4.58 4.66 7.65
CA PHE A 32 -5.78 5.49 7.64
C PHE A 32 -6.01 6.23 8.95
N THR A 33 -5.61 5.67 10.09
CA THR A 33 -5.64 6.39 11.36
C THR A 33 -4.59 7.49 11.45
N LEU A 34 -3.50 7.40 10.68
CA LEU A 34 -2.46 8.42 10.63
C LEU A 34 -2.77 9.54 9.63
N LEU A 35 -3.17 9.19 8.40
CA LEU A 35 -3.34 10.14 7.29
C LEU A 35 -4.80 10.52 7.01
N GLY A 36 -5.75 9.81 7.64
CA GLY A 36 -7.16 9.83 7.25
C GLY A 36 -7.49 8.76 6.21
N VAL A 37 -8.79 8.47 6.08
CA VAL A 37 -9.30 7.48 5.11
C VAL A 37 -9.34 8.11 3.71
N PRO A 38 -8.77 7.47 2.68
CA PRO A 38 -8.81 8.00 1.32
C PRO A 38 -10.21 7.87 0.73
N SER A 39 -10.58 8.80 -0.16
CA SER A 39 -11.83 8.69 -0.94
C SER A 39 -11.79 7.55 -1.96
N ILE A 40 -10.61 7.16 -2.44
CA ILE A 40 -10.38 6.10 -3.42
C ILE A 40 -9.15 5.32 -2.99
N LEU A 41 -9.30 4.00 -2.86
CA LEU A 41 -8.20 3.07 -2.63
C LEU A 41 -7.99 2.24 -3.91
N GLN A 42 -6.79 2.28 -4.47
CA GLN A 42 -6.42 1.51 -5.66
C GLN A 42 -5.39 0.44 -5.28
N SER A 43 -5.52 -0.74 -5.88
CA SER A 43 -4.59 -1.87 -5.71
C SER A 43 -4.01 -2.22 -7.06
N ASP A 44 -2.70 -2.46 -7.10
CA ASP A 44 -1.98 -3.04 -8.23
C ASP A 44 -2.15 -4.57 -8.30
N ASN A 45 -2.44 -5.21 -7.17
CA ASN A 45 -2.79 -6.62 -7.11
C ASN A 45 -4.14 -6.91 -7.77
N GLY A 46 -4.33 -8.16 -8.21
CA GLY A 46 -5.54 -8.62 -8.86
C GLY A 46 -6.82 -8.36 -8.05
N LYS A 47 -7.95 -8.26 -8.77
CA LYS A 47 -9.27 -7.96 -8.20
C LYS A 47 -9.66 -8.85 -7.02
N GLU A 48 -9.34 -10.15 -7.10
CA GLU A 48 -9.62 -11.11 -6.02
C GLU A 48 -8.89 -10.74 -4.73
N PHE A 49 -7.60 -10.41 -4.83
CA PHE A 49 -6.81 -9.98 -3.69
C PHE A 49 -7.38 -8.69 -3.07
N ALA A 50 -7.70 -7.70 -3.91
CA ALA A 50 -8.31 -6.45 -3.45
C ALA A 50 -9.63 -6.69 -2.70
N ASN A 51 -10.47 -7.62 -3.19
CA ASN A 51 -11.71 -8.00 -2.51
C ASN A 51 -11.45 -8.66 -1.14
N ASN A 52 -10.41 -9.49 -1.04
CA ASN A 52 -10.02 -10.12 0.23
C ASN A 52 -9.52 -9.08 1.25
N VAL A 53 -8.78 -8.06 0.79
CA VAL A 53 -8.35 -6.92 1.62
C VAL A 53 -9.57 -6.12 2.09
N VAL A 54 -10.51 -5.80 1.19
CA VAL A 54 -11.77 -5.11 1.54
C VAL A 54 -12.57 -5.91 2.57
N THR A 55 -12.66 -7.22 2.41
CA THR A 55 -13.36 -8.10 3.37
C THR A 55 -12.68 -8.07 4.73
N SER A 56 -11.35 -8.10 4.76
CA SER A 56 -10.58 -8.04 6.00
C SER A 56 -10.65 -6.67 6.68
N LEU A 57 -10.64 -5.58 5.89
CA LEU A 57 -10.84 -4.21 6.39
C LEU A 57 -12.17 -4.06 7.12
N LYS A 58 -13.26 -4.62 6.57
CA LYS A 58 -14.58 -4.61 7.23
C LYS A 58 -14.59 -5.41 8.54
N LYS A 59 -13.75 -6.42 8.69
CA LYS A 59 -13.60 -7.16 9.96
C LYS A 59 -12.91 -6.29 11.02
N PHE A 60 -11.84 -5.60 10.64
CA PHE A 60 -11.08 -4.74 11.56
C PHE A 60 -11.79 -3.42 11.87
N TRP A 61 -12.56 -2.90 10.91
CA TRP A 61 -13.30 -1.64 11.06
C TRP A 61 -14.75 -1.81 10.57
N PRO A 62 -15.64 -2.40 11.39
CA PRO A 62 -17.01 -2.74 10.98
C PRO A 62 -17.85 -1.55 10.54
N THR A 63 -17.56 -0.35 11.06
CA THR A 63 -18.26 0.89 10.70
C THR A 63 -17.76 1.52 9.39
N LEU A 64 -16.71 0.97 8.78
CA LEU A 64 -16.13 1.49 7.53
C LEU A 64 -17.07 1.23 6.34
N LYS A 65 -17.59 2.31 5.75
CA LYS A 65 -18.42 2.25 4.54
C LYS A 65 -17.54 2.31 3.29
N ILE A 66 -17.41 1.18 2.61
CA ILE A 66 -16.67 1.07 1.33
C ILE A 66 -17.65 1.17 0.18
N VAL A 67 -17.54 2.24 -0.61
CA VAL A 67 -18.37 2.46 -1.81
C VAL A 67 -17.54 2.09 -3.04
N HIS A 68 -17.99 1.08 -3.79
CA HIS A 68 -17.36 0.71 -5.05
C HIS A 68 -17.81 1.67 -6.15
N ARG A 69 -16.90 2.50 -6.66
CA ARG A 69 -17.15 3.29 -7.88
C ARG A 69 -16.82 2.45 -9.10
N LYS A 70 -17.53 2.70 -10.21
CA LYS A 70 -17.26 2.07 -11.51
C LYS A 70 -15.77 2.24 -11.84
N PRO A 71 -15.06 1.21 -12.31
CA PRO A 71 -13.66 1.32 -12.66
C PRO A 71 -13.46 2.49 -13.62
N ARG A 72 -12.76 3.53 -13.18
CA ARG A 72 -12.25 4.55 -14.08
C ARG A 72 -10.92 4.04 -14.56
N HIS A 73 -10.78 3.93 -15.87
CA HIS A 73 -9.52 3.55 -16.47
C HIS A 73 -8.49 4.64 -16.15
N SER A 74 -7.64 4.41 -15.15
CA SER A 74 -6.56 5.33 -14.81
C SER A 74 -5.30 4.87 -15.53
N GLN A 75 -5.02 5.46 -16.70
CA GLN A 75 -3.67 5.49 -17.22
C GLN A 75 -2.80 6.20 -16.18
N ASN A 76 -1.91 5.46 -15.51
CA ASN A 76 -0.65 5.89 -14.88
C ASN A 76 -0.25 4.98 -13.69
N GLN A 77 -0.01 3.69 -13.94
CA GLN A 77 0.63 2.79 -12.97
C GLN A 77 2.16 2.94 -12.89
N GLY A 78 2.80 3.53 -13.91
CA GLY A 78 4.26 3.70 -13.93
C GLY A 78 4.83 4.66 -12.87
N SER A 79 4.01 5.37 -12.10
CA SER A 79 4.49 6.16 -10.96
C SER A 79 4.79 5.27 -9.74
N VAL A 80 3.95 4.27 -9.49
CA VAL A 80 4.13 3.31 -8.38
C VAL A 80 5.30 2.38 -8.67
N GLU A 81 5.42 1.88 -9.91
CA GLU A 81 6.55 1.05 -10.33
C GLU A 81 7.89 1.78 -10.19
N ARG A 82 7.96 3.05 -10.62
CA ARG A 82 9.16 3.87 -10.42
C ARG A 82 9.45 4.12 -8.95
N ALA A 83 8.43 4.43 -8.13
CA ALA A 83 8.62 4.60 -6.69
C ALA A 83 9.17 3.34 -6.03
N ASN A 84 8.66 2.15 -6.39
CA ASN A 84 9.16 0.87 -5.90
C ASN A 84 10.63 0.66 -6.29
N GLN A 85 11.01 0.93 -7.54
CA GLN A 85 12.40 0.84 -7.99
C GLN A 85 13.33 1.79 -7.21
N TYR A 86 12.92 3.04 -6.98
CA TYR A 86 13.72 3.99 -6.20
C TYR A 86 13.94 3.49 -4.77
N ILE A 87 12.90 2.94 -4.15
CA ILE A 87 12.96 2.39 -2.79
C ILE A 87 13.89 1.19 -2.71
N GLU A 88 13.81 0.27 -3.68
CA GLU A 88 14.69 -0.89 -3.76
C GLU A 88 16.16 -0.47 -3.91
N ASN A 89 16.43 0.53 -4.75
CA ASN A 89 17.77 1.08 -4.93
C ASN A 89 18.31 1.69 -3.63
N MET A 90 17.50 2.49 -2.92
CA MET A 90 17.88 3.08 -1.63
C MET A 90 18.22 2.02 -0.59
N LEU A 91 17.40 0.96 -0.49
CA LEU A 91 17.63 -0.14 0.45
C LEU A 91 18.90 -0.93 0.10
N CYS A 92 19.15 -1.17 -1.18
CA CYS A 92 20.36 -1.82 -1.67
C CYS A 92 21.61 -1.00 -1.32
N THR A 93 21.60 0.31 -1.58
CA THR A 93 22.72 1.21 -1.25
C THR A 93 22.98 1.23 0.25
N TRP A 94 21.92 1.38 1.07
CA TRP A 94 22.06 1.36 2.53
C TRP A 94 22.63 0.03 3.04
N LYS A 95 22.16 -1.10 2.51
CA LYS A 95 22.65 -2.43 2.89
C LYS A 95 24.12 -2.63 2.52
N GLN A 96 24.60 -2.07 1.41
CA GLN A 96 26.00 -2.15 1.01
C GLN A 96 26.89 -1.32 1.94
N GLY A 97 26.48 -0.10 2.28
CA GLY A 97 27.22 0.76 3.22
C GLY A 97 27.35 0.15 4.62
N ASN A 98 26.30 -0.52 5.13
CA ASN A 98 26.37 -1.19 6.44
C ASN A 98 27.16 -2.50 6.44
N LYS A 99 27.42 -3.10 5.27
CA LYS A 99 28.26 -4.31 5.17
C LYS A 99 29.74 -4.01 5.10
N SER A 100 30.12 -2.78 4.74
CA SER A 100 31.50 -2.32 4.73
C SER A 100 32.05 -1.90 6.10
N ASP A 101 31.18 -1.81 7.12
CA ASP A 101 31.52 -1.39 8.48
C ASP A 101 31.68 -2.56 9.48
N HIS A 102 31.83 -3.80 9.00
CA HIS A 102 32.15 -5.00 9.80
C HIS A 102 33.28 -5.82 9.19
#